data_AF-A0A3B5ZPD4-F1
#
_entry.id   AF-A0A3B5ZPD4-F1
#
_cell.length_a   1.000
_cell.length_b   1.000
_cell.length_c   1.000
_cell.angle_alpha   90.00
_cell.angle_beta   90.00
_cell.angle_gamma   90.00
#
_symmetry.space_group_name_H-M   'P 1'
#
loop_
_entity.id
_entity.type
_entity.pdbx_description
1 polymer ?
#
loop_
_entity_poly.entity_id
_entity_poly.type
_entity_poly.pdbx_seq_one_letter_code
_entity_poly.pdbx_strand_id
1 'polypeptide(L)'
;MTLFPEDYKIDRLRLVHRWISEGFVHSKDGKDLVELGDAYFHELVNRSLIQPIDIGYDGKAWGCRVHDTILDFLIYKSTQENFCTLLGDRSEATHFSDNEVHRLSQLGNVGRSHKMDLSHARTFGTFVHTKQMLSLESNALRVLDLEDCCGLENHHIKSIGRFPQLRYLNISSTRITKLPEQIGDLRHLETLNAYCDLLRELSETV
;
A
#
# COMPACT_ATOMS: atom_id res chain seq x y z
N MET A 1 5.77 5.13 4.57
CA MET A 1 4.99 6.09 5.38
C MET A 1 4.47 7.26 4.55
N THR A 2 5.27 7.89 3.69
CA THR A 2 4.83 9.00 2.81
C THR A 2 3.68 8.67 1.86
N LEU A 3 3.44 7.38 1.59
CA LEU A 3 2.33 6.93 0.74
C LEU A 3 0.95 7.06 1.42
N PHE A 4 0.89 7.26 2.73
CA PHE A 4 -0.39 7.43 3.42
C PHE A 4 -0.75 8.93 3.51
N PRO A 5 -2.05 9.29 3.47
CA PRO A 5 -2.51 10.68 3.65
C PRO A 5 -2.15 11.28 5.02
N GLU A 6 -2.27 12.61 5.19
CA GLU A 6 -2.22 13.23 6.54
C GLU A 6 -3.25 12.60 7.45
N ASP A 7 -2.91 12.56 8.74
CA ASP A 7 -3.77 12.08 9.82
C ASP A 7 -4.30 10.66 9.65
N TYR A 8 -3.87 9.96 8.60
CA TYR A 8 -4.37 8.65 8.25
C TYR A 8 -3.94 7.67 9.34
N LYS A 9 -4.93 6.97 9.88
CA LYS A 9 -4.70 5.90 10.85
C LYS A 9 -4.19 4.69 10.09
N ILE A 10 -2.96 4.29 10.38
CA ILE A 10 -2.32 3.16 9.70
C ILE A 10 -2.34 1.98 10.67
N ASP A 11 -3.06 0.92 10.31
CA ASP A 11 -2.99 -0.35 11.02
C ASP A 11 -1.56 -0.91 11.04
N ARG A 12 -1.14 -1.42 12.19
CA ARG A 12 0.23 -1.90 12.40
C ARG A 12 0.55 -3.07 11.48
N LEU A 13 -0.33 -4.07 11.40
CA LEU A 13 -0.09 -5.27 10.59
C LEU A 13 -0.10 -4.94 9.10
N ARG A 14 -1.02 -4.07 8.64
CA ARG A 14 -1.02 -3.53 7.28
C ARG A 14 0.34 -2.92 6.93
N LEU A 15 0.89 -2.10 7.83
CA LEU A 15 2.18 -1.46 7.60
C LEU A 15 3.34 -2.46 7.55
N VAL A 16 3.39 -3.38 8.51
CA VAL A 16 4.43 -4.41 8.61
C VAL A 16 4.42 -5.34 7.38
N HIS A 17 3.25 -5.85 6.99
CA HIS A 17 3.13 -6.71 5.81
C HIS A 17 3.53 -6.01 4.51
N ARG A 18 3.23 -4.70 4.39
CA ARG A 18 3.76 -3.90 3.27
C ARG A 18 5.28 -3.83 3.32
N TRP A 19 5.90 -3.55 4.46
CA TRP A 19 7.37 -3.48 4.54
C TRP A 19 8.05 -4.81 4.19
N ILE A 20 7.47 -5.93 4.62
CA ILE A 20 7.96 -7.27 4.27
C ILE A 20 7.88 -7.48 2.75
N SER A 21 6.72 -7.20 2.16
CA SER A 21 6.47 -7.42 0.72
C SER A 21 7.31 -6.50 -0.18
N GLU A 22 7.69 -5.34 0.34
CA GLU A 22 8.65 -4.42 -0.29
C GLU A 22 10.10 -4.88 -0.16
N GLY A 23 10.40 -5.80 0.75
CA GLY A 23 11.74 -6.28 1.07
C GLY A 23 12.51 -5.37 2.03
N PHE A 24 11.84 -4.44 2.73
CA PHE A 24 12.47 -3.62 3.77
C PHE A 24 12.74 -4.42 5.05
N VAL A 25 11.93 -5.46 5.28
CA VAL A 25 12.14 -6.42 6.36
C VAL A 25 12.66 -7.70 5.74
N HIS A 26 13.91 -8.04 6.06
CA HIS A 26 14.54 -9.27 5.61
C HIS A 26 15.31 -9.92 6.75
N SER A 27 15.16 -11.23 6.93
CA SER A 27 15.83 -11.99 7.98
C SER A 27 16.98 -12.80 7.39
N LYS A 28 18.17 -12.72 8.00
CA LYS A 28 19.33 -13.53 7.61
C LYS A 28 19.36 -14.90 8.32
N ASP A 29 18.66 -15.01 9.44
CA ASP A 29 18.77 -16.15 10.38
C ASP A 29 17.45 -16.94 10.51
N GLY A 30 16.52 -16.79 9.57
CA GLY A 30 15.23 -17.49 9.61
C GLY A 30 14.25 -16.99 10.69
N LYS A 31 14.54 -15.85 11.35
CA LYS A 31 13.59 -15.18 12.26
C LYS A 31 12.29 -14.82 11.54
N ASP A 32 11.19 -14.85 12.29
CA ASP A 32 9.87 -14.45 11.82
C ASP A 32 9.88 -12.99 11.34
N LEU A 33 9.44 -12.77 10.10
CA LEU A 33 9.47 -11.45 9.47
C LEU A 33 8.43 -10.50 10.08
N VAL A 34 7.32 -11.02 10.58
CA VAL A 34 6.28 -10.21 11.22
C VAL A 34 6.77 -9.73 12.57
N GLU A 35 7.37 -10.59 13.39
CA GLU A 35 8.00 -10.20 14.66
C GLU A 35 9.11 -9.17 14.45
N LEU A 36 9.96 -9.36 13.43
CA LEU A 36 11.01 -8.39 13.09
C LEU A 36 10.42 -7.05 12.62
N GLY A 37 9.38 -7.09 11.79
CA GLY A 37 8.67 -5.89 11.34
C GLY A 37 7.98 -5.15 12.50
N ASP A 38 7.36 -5.90 13.42
CA ASP A 38 6.80 -5.35 14.65
C ASP A 38 7.89 -4.71 15.51
N ALA A 39 9.08 -5.31 15.62
CA ALA A 39 10.20 -4.69 16.35
C ALA A 39 10.62 -3.35 15.72
N TYR A 40 10.71 -3.26 14.39
CA TYR A 40 10.99 -2.00 13.69
C TYR A 40 9.89 -0.96 13.91
N PHE A 41 8.62 -1.37 13.91
CA PHE A 41 7.51 -0.49 14.22
C PHE A 41 7.66 0.14 15.62
N HIS A 42 7.94 -0.68 16.64
CA HIS A 42 8.13 -0.20 18.01
C HIS A 42 9.37 0.70 18.13
N GLU A 43 10.43 0.43 17.36
CA GLU A 43 11.60 1.30 17.31
C GLU A 43 11.25 2.70 16.76
N LEU A 44 10.44 2.79 15.70
CA LEU A 44 9.98 4.07 15.17
C LEU A 44 9.11 4.83 16.17
N VAL A 45 8.27 4.13 16.94
CA VAL A 45 7.49 4.72 18.06
C VAL A 45 8.43 5.25 19.13
N ASN A 46 9.41 4.46 19.57
CA ASN A 46 10.37 4.84 20.62
C ASN A 46 11.26 6.02 20.22
N ARG A 47 11.52 6.18 18.91
CA ARG A 47 12.24 7.33 18.34
C ARG A 47 11.33 8.53 18.05
N SER A 48 10.04 8.44 18.38
CA SER A 48 9.03 9.48 18.13
C SER A 48 8.90 9.87 16.66
N LEU A 49 9.22 8.96 15.73
CA LEU A 49 9.06 9.16 14.30
C LEU A 49 7.62 8.87 13.84
N ILE A 50 6.91 8.05 14.60
CA ILE A 50 5.49 7.76 14.41
C ILE A 50 4.76 7.82 15.76
N GLN A 51 3.53 8.30 15.73
CA GLN A 51 2.67 8.40 16.90
C GLN A 51 1.85 7.11 17.04
N PRO A 52 1.95 6.38 18.16
CA PRO A 52 1.11 5.20 18.38
C PRO A 52 -0.34 5.63 18.59
N ILE A 53 -1.27 4.83 18.06
CA ILE A 53 -2.72 4.99 18.27
C ILE A 53 -3.33 3.64 18.69
N ASP A 54 -4.55 3.70 19.24
CA ASP A 54 -5.35 2.53 19.58
C ASP A 54 -4.56 1.52 20.43
N ILE A 55 -4.10 1.97 21.61
CA ILE A 55 -3.28 1.19 22.53
C ILE A 55 -4.17 0.14 23.22
N GLY A 56 -3.82 -1.13 23.04
CA GLY A 56 -4.51 -2.25 23.66
C GLY A 56 -4.22 -2.40 25.15
N TYR A 57 -4.98 -3.26 25.82
CA TYR A 57 -4.78 -3.57 27.25
C TYR A 57 -3.41 -4.23 27.54
N ASP A 58 -2.78 -4.80 26.52
CA ASP A 58 -1.41 -5.34 26.57
C ASP A 58 -0.32 -4.26 26.44
N GLY A 59 -0.72 -2.99 26.31
CA GLY A 59 0.17 -1.85 26.13
C GLY A 59 0.73 -1.72 24.71
N LYS A 60 0.32 -2.58 23.76
CA LYS A 60 0.78 -2.50 22.37
C LYS A 60 -0.12 -1.58 21.56
N ALA A 61 0.49 -0.78 20.69
CA ALA A 61 -0.26 0.02 19.73
C ALA A 61 -0.77 -0.87 18.58
N TRP A 62 -2.04 -0.71 18.23
CA TRP A 62 -2.65 -1.43 17.10
C TRP A 62 -2.44 -0.70 15.78
N GLY A 63 -2.09 0.58 15.83
CA GLY A 63 -1.74 1.36 14.66
C GLY A 63 -0.84 2.53 14.99
N CYS A 64 -0.60 3.35 13.98
CA CYS A 64 0.11 4.60 14.13
C CYS A 64 -0.45 5.72 13.24
N ARG A 65 0.02 6.93 13.50
CA ARG A 65 -0.03 8.09 12.61
C ARG A 65 1.39 8.65 12.46
N VAL A 66 1.62 9.42 11.41
CA VAL A 66 2.86 10.20 11.29
C VAL A 66 2.53 11.63 11.71
N HIS A 67 3.36 12.23 12.57
CA HIS A 67 3.24 13.65 12.89
C HIS A 67 3.47 14.50 11.64
N ASP A 68 2.70 15.57 11.46
CA ASP A 68 2.74 16.43 10.26
C ASP A 68 4.16 16.92 9.94
N THR A 69 4.91 17.36 10.96
CA THR A 69 6.30 17.82 10.79
C THR A 69 7.25 16.71 10.31
N ILE A 70 7.04 15.47 10.74
CA ILE A 70 7.79 14.32 10.26
C ILE A 70 7.34 13.95 8.84
N LEU A 71 6.03 14.01 8.58
CA LEU A 71 5.48 13.72 7.26
C LEU A 71 6.02 14.69 6.21
N ASP A 72 6.05 15.99 6.49
CA ASP A 72 6.64 17.01 5.61
C ASP A 72 8.12 16.74 5.33
N PHE A 73 8.89 16.41 6.37
CA PHE A 73 10.30 16.03 6.21
C PHE A 73 10.47 14.79 5.31
N LEU A 74 9.64 13.76 5.52
CA LEU A 74 9.68 12.54 4.73
C LEU A 74 9.25 12.79 3.27
N ILE A 75 8.23 13.63 3.03
CA ILE A 75 7.81 14.04 1.69
C ILE A 75 8.94 14.78 0.99
N TYR A 76 9.54 15.77 1.66
CA TYR A 76 10.68 16.52 1.14
C TYR A 76 11.83 15.58 0.73
N LYS A 77 12.25 14.67 1.61
CA LYS A 77 13.30 13.69 1.32
C LYS A 77 12.92 12.73 0.19
N SER A 78 11.69 12.23 0.21
CA SER A 78 11.18 11.32 -0.82
C SER A 78 11.18 11.96 -2.20
N THR A 79 10.83 13.24 -2.31
CA THR A 79 10.87 13.98 -3.58
C THR A 79 12.30 14.21 -4.06
N GLN A 80 13.24 14.56 -3.16
CA GLN A 80 14.66 14.73 -3.51
C GLN A 80 15.30 13.44 -4.04
N GLU A 81 14.91 12.28 -3.49
CA GLU A 81 15.48 10.98 -3.83
C GLU A 81 14.65 10.21 -4.87
N ASN A 82 13.58 10.81 -5.41
CA ASN A 82 12.62 10.14 -6.30
C ASN A 82 12.10 8.80 -5.74
N PHE A 83 11.88 8.74 -4.42
CA PHE A 83 11.54 7.51 -3.72
C PHE A 83 10.05 7.14 -3.84
N CYS A 84 9.16 8.13 -3.75
CA CYS A 84 7.71 7.97 -3.92
C CYS A 84 7.13 9.12 -4.75
N THR A 85 6.12 8.80 -5.54
CA THR A 85 5.27 9.75 -6.27
C THR A 85 3.89 9.81 -5.62
N LEU A 86 3.40 11.02 -5.35
CA LEU A 86 2.09 11.27 -4.76
C LEU A 86 1.18 11.97 -5.78
N LEU A 87 -0.03 11.45 -5.97
CA LEU A 87 -1.04 12.01 -6.87
C LEU A 87 -2.29 12.45 -6.09
N GLY A 88 -2.83 13.64 -6.37
CA GLY A 88 -4.05 14.16 -5.74
C GLY A 88 -3.84 15.53 -5.10
N ASP A 89 -4.66 15.91 -4.11
CA ASP A 89 -4.71 17.27 -3.51
C ASP A 89 -3.40 17.73 -2.85
N ARG A 90 -2.42 16.84 -2.66
CA ARG A 90 -1.04 17.16 -2.24
C ARG A 90 -0.10 17.52 -3.37
N SER A 91 -0.50 17.41 -4.63
CA SER A 91 0.35 17.71 -5.77
C SER A 91 0.35 19.20 -6.06
N GLU A 92 0.95 20.01 -5.18
CA GLU A 92 1.54 21.26 -5.64
C GLU A 92 2.76 20.88 -6.48
N ALA A 93 2.54 20.77 -7.79
CA ALA A 93 3.57 20.73 -8.82
C ALA A 93 4.82 19.90 -8.45
N THR A 94 4.67 18.63 -8.06
CA THR A 94 5.80 17.72 -8.22
C THR A 94 6.06 17.65 -9.71
N HIS A 95 7.17 18.22 -10.17
CA HIS A 95 7.66 18.06 -11.53
C HIS A 95 7.60 16.57 -11.86
N PHE A 96 6.58 16.16 -12.61
CA PHE A 96 6.52 14.85 -13.21
C PHE A 96 7.55 14.85 -14.34
N SER A 97 8.83 14.80 -13.97
CA SER A 97 9.87 14.38 -14.90
C SER A 97 9.47 13.02 -15.45
N ASP A 98 9.93 12.68 -16.66
CA ASP A 98 9.87 11.34 -17.28
C ASP A 98 10.59 10.24 -16.45
N ASN A 99 10.68 10.39 -15.14
CA ASN A 99 11.38 9.48 -14.24
C ASN A 99 10.52 8.26 -13.95
N GLU A 100 11.19 7.11 -13.91
CA GLU A 100 10.61 5.83 -13.53
C GLU A 100 9.98 5.90 -12.13
N VAL A 101 8.66 5.66 -12.07
CA VAL A 101 7.91 5.63 -10.81
C VAL A 101 8.09 4.27 -10.15
N HIS A 102 8.69 4.25 -8.97
CA HIS A 102 8.90 3.02 -8.20
C HIS A 102 7.79 2.77 -7.16
N ARG A 103 7.24 3.83 -6.57
CA ARG A 103 6.21 3.75 -5.52
C ARG A 103 5.19 4.86 -5.73
N LEU A 104 3.92 4.49 -5.85
CA LEU A 104 2.86 5.43 -6.17
C LEU A 104 1.76 5.40 -5.10
N SER A 105 1.35 6.59 -4.65
CA SER A 105 0.12 6.77 -3.88
C SER A 105 -0.84 7.66 -4.63
N GLN A 106 -2.06 7.18 -4.83
CA GLN A 106 -3.16 7.92 -5.41
C GLN A 106 -4.14 8.34 -4.30
N LEU A 107 -4.40 9.64 -4.19
CA LEU A 107 -5.37 10.22 -3.29
C LEU A 107 -6.58 10.72 -4.09
N GLY A 108 -7.72 10.06 -3.91
CA GLY A 108 -8.97 10.40 -4.58
C GLY A 108 -8.97 10.20 -6.11
N ASN A 109 -9.95 10.82 -6.77
CA ASN A 109 -10.10 10.73 -8.22
C ASN A 109 -9.18 11.74 -8.89
N VAL A 110 -8.10 11.25 -9.49
CA VAL A 110 -7.17 12.07 -10.26
C VAL A 110 -7.79 12.33 -11.65
N GLY A 111 -7.96 13.61 -12.00
CA GLY A 111 -8.38 14.02 -13.34
C GLY A 111 -7.44 13.48 -14.43
N ARG A 112 -7.99 13.14 -15.60
CA ARG A 112 -7.35 12.39 -16.69
C ARG A 112 -5.85 12.70 -16.93
N SER A 113 -5.09 11.61 -16.97
CA SER A 113 -3.96 11.31 -17.87
C SER A 113 -2.77 12.28 -17.87
N HIS A 114 -2.01 12.29 -16.78
CA HIS A 114 -0.56 12.39 -16.94
C HIS A 114 -0.09 11.00 -17.38
N LYS A 115 0.48 10.89 -18.58
CA LYS A 115 0.98 9.63 -19.13
C LYS A 115 2.26 9.25 -18.37
N MET A 116 2.11 8.79 -17.13
CA MET A 116 3.20 8.33 -16.30
C MET A 116 3.64 6.95 -16.74
N ASP A 117 4.95 6.74 -16.78
CA ASP A 117 5.50 5.40 -16.95
C ASP A 117 5.46 4.66 -15.60
N LEU A 118 4.52 3.72 -15.49
CA LEU A 118 4.34 2.85 -14.33
C LEU A 118 4.94 1.46 -14.55
N SER A 119 5.68 1.25 -15.64
CA SER A 119 6.24 -0.07 -15.99
C SER A 119 7.15 -0.64 -14.89
N HIS A 120 7.82 0.22 -14.13
CA HIS A 120 8.73 -0.13 -13.04
C HIS A 120 8.12 0.01 -11.63
N ALA A 121 6.83 0.32 -11.52
CA ALA A 121 6.17 0.51 -10.23
C ALA A 121 6.14 -0.78 -9.41
N ARG A 122 6.73 -0.73 -8.21
CA ARG A 122 6.74 -1.83 -7.23
C ARG A 122 5.61 -1.72 -6.22
N THR A 123 5.20 -0.49 -5.90
CA THR A 123 4.11 -0.20 -4.98
C THR A 123 3.04 0.62 -5.68
N PHE A 124 1.79 0.23 -5.51
CA PHE A 124 0.65 1.08 -5.74
C PHE A 124 -0.29 1.06 -4.54
N GLY A 125 -0.64 2.24 -4.04
CA GLY A 125 -1.70 2.41 -3.06
C GLY A 125 -2.71 3.44 -3.54
N THR A 126 -3.99 3.21 -3.27
CA THR A 126 -5.04 4.23 -3.45
C THR A 126 -5.78 4.44 -2.13
N PHE A 127 -6.13 5.70 -1.88
CA PHE A 127 -6.74 6.14 -0.63
C PHE A 127 -7.89 7.11 -0.90
N VAL A 128 -8.82 7.20 0.06
CA VAL A 128 -9.94 8.17 0.09
C VAL A 128 -10.95 7.98 -1.06
N HIS A 129 -11.80 6.95 -0.91
CA HIS A 129 -13.03 6.74 -1.70
C HIS A 129 -12.88 6.87 -3.22
N THR A 130 -11.72 6.50 -3.73
CA THR A 130 -11.41 6.48 -5.15
C THR A 130 -12.39 5.58 -5.90
N LYS A 131 -12.97 6.11 -6.98
CA LYS A 131 -13.86 5.38 -7.89
C LYS A 131 -13.16 4.90 -9.16
N GLN A 132 -11.91 5.33 -9.38
CA GLN A 132 -11.11 5.00 -10.55
C GLN A 132 -9.67 4.70 -10.15
N MET A 133 -9.24 3.47 -10.42
CA MET A 133 -7.83 3.08 -10.28
C MET A 133 -7.07 3.41 -11.57
N LEU A 134 -5.82 3.86 -11.44
CA LEU A 134 -4.94 3.98 -12.60
C LEU A 134 -4.72 2.62 -13.27
N SER A 135 -4.57 2.63 -14.59
CA SER A 135 -4.18 1.42 -15.32
C SER A 135 -2.73 1.10 -14.99
N LEU A 136 -2.52 0.03 -14.23
CA LEU A 136 -1.19 -0.45 -13.85
C LEU A 136 -0.73 -1.50 -14.87
N GLU A 137 0.34 -1.19 -15.58
CA GLU A 137 1.02 -2.13 -16.47
C GLU A 137 2.46 -2.30 -16.01
N SER A 138 2.66 -2.99 -14.87
CA SER A 138 3.98 -3.25 -14.31
C SER A 138 4.24 -4.72 -14.09
N ASN A 139 5.39 -5.20 -14.54
CA ASN A 139 5.89 -6.55 -14.21
C ASN A 139 6.65 -6.57 -12.87
N ALA A 140 6.87 -5.42 -12.25
CA ALA A 140 7.63 -5.26 -11.02
C ALA A 140 6.75 -5.06 -9.77
N LEU A 141 5.43 -4.95 -9.95
CA LEU A 141 4.49 -4.67 -8.86
C LEU A 141 4.51 -5.78 -7.80
N ARG A 142 4.83 -5.39 -6.56
CA ARG A 142 4.88 -6.27 -5.38
C ARG A 142 3.76 -5.97 -4.39
N VAL A 143 3.34 -4.72 -4.29
CA VAL A 143 2.35 -4.28 -3.29
C VAL A 143 1.24 -3.53 -3.99
N LEU A 144 0.02 -4.06 -3.88
CA LEU A 144 -1.22 -3.42 -4.29
C LEU A 144 -2.13 -3.24 -3.08
N ASP A 145 -2.33 -1.99 -2.65
CA ASP A 145 -3.10 -1.65 -1.44
C ASP A 145 -4.29 -0.77 -1.80
N LEU A 146 -5.49 -1.34 -1.77
CA LEU A 146 -6.77 -0.74 -2.19
C LEU A 146 -7.75 -0.55 -1.02
N GLU A 147 -7.28 -0.67 0.22
CA GLU A 147 -8.15 -0.58 1.40
C GLU A 147 -8.91 0.76 1.47
N ASP A 148 -10.12 0.71 2.02
CA ASP A 148 -11.07 1.83 2.15
C ASP A 148 -11.53 2.47 0.83
N CYS A 149 -11.22 1.86 -0.31
CA CYS A 149 -11.67 2.31 -1.62
C CYS A 149 -13.03 1.72 -1.97
N CYS A 150 -14.07 2.19 -1.28
CA CYS A 150 -15.46 1.76 -1.46
C CYS A 150 -16.06 2.02 -2.87
N GLY A 151 -15.36 2.78 -3.73
CA GLY A 151 -15.72 2.95 -5.13
C GLY A 151 -15.25 1.81 -6.05
N LEU A 152 -14.37 0.93 -5.55
CA LEU A 152 -13.82 -0.17 -6.34
C LEU A 152 -14.69 -1.42 -6.24
N GLU A 153 -15.03 -1.95 -7.41
CA GLU A 153 -15.81 -3.18 -7.63
C GLU A 153 -14.99 -4.23 -8.39
N ASN A 154 -15.53 -5.44 -8.55
CA ASN A 154 -14.89 -6.62 -9.15
C ASN A 154 -14.12 -6.34 -10.45
N HIS A 155 -14.62 -5.44 -11.31
CA HIS A 155 -13.97 -5.14 -12.59
C HIS A 155 -12.59 -4.49 -12.46
N HIS A 156 -12.31 -3.80 -11.35
CA HIS A 156 -11.01 -3.15 -11.13
C HIS A 156 -9.88 -4.14 -10.86
N ILE A 157 -10.19 -5.34 -10.37
CA ILE A 157 -9.19 -6.37 -10.07
C ILE A 157 -9.20 -7.53 -11.08
N LYS A 158 -10.01 -7.47 -12.14
CA LYS A 158 -10.07 -8.54 -13.17
C LYS A 158 -8.71 -8.89 -13.77
N SER A 159 -7.81 -7.92 -13.84
CA SER A 159 -6.48 -8.07 -14.43
C SER A 159 -5.37 -8.36 -13.42
N ILE A 160 -5.70 -8.72 -12.16
CA ILE A 160 -4.70 -8.90 -11.09
C ILE A 160 -3.64 -9.95 -11.43
N GLY A 161 -4.02 -11.00 -12.16
CA GLY A 161 -3.11 -12.06 -12.61
C GLY A 161 -1.97 -11.58 -13.53
N ARG A 162 -2.03 -10.34 -14.04
CA ARG A 162 -0.96 -9.74 -14.85
C ARG A 162 0.24 -9.28 -14.01
N PHE A 163 0.21 -9.38 -12.68
CA PHE A 163 1.28 -8.93 -11.79
C PHE A 163 2.07 -10.14 -11.24
N PRO A 164 3.02 -10.70 -11.99
CA PRO A 164 3.70 -11.95 -11.61
C PRO A 164 4.56 -11.82 -10.35
N GLN A 165 4.93 -10.59 -9.97
CA GLN A 165 5.75 -10.29 -8.79
C GLN A 165 4.93 -9.87 -7.57
N LEU A 166 3.59 -9.90 -7.64
CA LEU A 166 2.73 -9.43 -6.56
C LEU A 166 2.89 -10.30 -5.32
N ARG A 167 3.17 -9.66 -4.18
CA ARG A 167 3.36 -10.27 -2.86
C ARG A 167 2.30 -9.86 -1.85
N TYR A 168 1.79 -8.64 -1.98
CA TYR A 168 0.76 -8.09 -1.11
C TYR A 168 -0.42 -7.59 -1.92
N LEU A 169 -1.60 -8.11 -1.61
CA LEU A 169 -2.87 -7.61 -2.11
C LEU A 169 -3.79 -7.28 -0.92
N ASN A 170 -4.21 -6.03 -0.85
CA ASN A 170 -5.22 -5.61 0.11
C ASN A 170 -6.41 -4.99 -0.63
N ILE A 171 -7.56 -5.64 -0.48
CA ILE A 171 -8.85 -5.22 -1.02
C ILE A 171 -9.90 -5.09 0.09
N SER A 172 -9.47 -5.05 1.35
CA SER A 172 -10.38 -4.87 2.49
C SER A 172 -11.19 -3.59 2.36
N SER A 173 -12.40 -3.58 2.92
CA SER A 173 -13.27 -2.39 2.92
C SER A 173 -13.58 -1.80 1.52
N THR A 174 -13.50 -2.62 0.46
CA THR A 174 -13.93 -2.28 -0.91
C THR A 174 -15.32 -2.85 -1.22
N ARG A 175 -15.88 -2.60 -2.42
CA ARG A 175 -17.11 -3.28 -2.90
C ARG A 175 -16.82 -4.50 -3.77
N ILE A 176 -15.61 -5.05 -3.66
CA ILE A 176 -15.24 -6.27 -4.36
C ILE A 176 -15.87 -7.44 -3.62
N THR A 177 -16.71 -8.20 -4.35
CA THR A 177 -17.50 -9.31 -3.81
C THR A 177 -16.96 -10.67 -4.21
N LYS A 178 -16.08 -10.72 -5.22
CA LYS A 178 -15.49 -11.94 -5.76
C LYS A 178 -14.04 -11.71 -6.17
N LEU A 179 -13.18 -12.63 -5.77
CA LEU A 179 -11.80 -12.71 -6.26
C LEU A 179 -11.77 -13.30 -7.68
N PRO A 180 -10.98 -12.73 -8.61
CA PRO A 180 -10.78 -13.30 -9.94
C PRO A 180 -10.04 -14.63 -9.84
N GLU A 181 -10.34 -15.58 -10.73
CA GLU A 181 -9.72 -16.93 -10.73
C GLU A 181 -8.20 -16.91 -10.88
N GLN A 182 -7.69 -15.89 -11.56
CA GLN A 182 -6.27 -15.66 -11.79
C GLN A 182 -5.49 -15.30 -10.52
N ILE A 183 -6.17 -15.10 -9.38
CA ILE A 183 -5.50 -14.94 -8.09
C ILE A 183 -4.62 -16.16 -7.77
N GLY A 184 -5.04 -17.37 -8.17
CA GLY A 184 -4.27 -18.61 -7.98
C GLY A 184 -3.01 -18.69 -8.83
N ASP A 185 -2.88 -17.84 -9.86
CA ASP A 185 -1.67 -17.76 -10.68
C ASP A 185 -0.55 -16.94 -10.02
N LEU A 186 -0.85 -16.23 -8.93
CA LEU A 186 0.08 -15.35 -8.22
C LEU A 186 1.02 -16.13 -7.29
N ARG A 187 2.05 -16.74 -7.88
CA ARG A 187 3.01 -17.62 -7.19
C ARG A 187 3.84 -16.97 -6.07
N HIS A 188 3.87 -15.64 -6.00
CA HIS A 188 4.62 -14.89 -5.01
C HIS A 188 3.73 -14.20 -3.97
N LEU A 189 2.40 -14.40 -4.01
CA LEU A 189 1.50 -13.75 -3.08
C LEU A 189 1.76 -14.28 -1.65
N GLU A 190 2.22 -13.40 -0.77
CA GLU A 190 2.55 -13.67 0.64
C GLU A 190 1.45 -13.15 1.58
N THR A 191 0.70 -12.12 1.18
CA THR A 191 -0.37 -11.53 1.97
C THR A 191 -1.56 -11.19 1.08
N LEU A 192 -2.72 -11.75 1.42
CA LEU A 192 -4.02 -11.41 0.86
C LEU A 192 -4.93 -10.94 1.99
N ASN A 193 -5.24 -9.65 2.01
CA ASN A 193 -6.29 -9.11 2.87
C ASN A 193 -7.53 -8.81 2.03
N ALA A 194 -8.56 -9.64 2.21
CA ALA A 194 -9.85 -9.50 1.55
C ALA A 194 -10.99 -9.32 2.56
N TYR A 195 -10.68 -8.85 3.79
CA TYR A 195 -11.69 -8.64 4.81
C TYR A 195 -12.70 -7.57 4.37
N CYS A 196 -13.88 -8.02 3.98
CA CYS A 196 -14.99 -7.17 3.58
C CYS A 196 -16.30 -7.88 3.88
N ASP A 197 -17.28 -7.14 4.43
CA ASP A 197 -18.62 -7.65 4.73
C ASP A 197 -19.36 -8.17 3.48
N LEU A 198 -18.89 -7.80 2.29
CA LEU A 198 -19.51 -8.12 1.00
C LEU A 198 -18.80 -9.23 0.22
N LEU A 199 -17.64 -9.73 0.69
CA LEU A 199 -16.95 -10.82 0.02
C LEU A 199 -17.74 -12.12 0.25
N ARG A 200 -18.32 -12.66 -0.83
CA ARG A 200 -19.20 -13.85 -0.76
C ARG A 200 -18.53 -15.10 -1.29
N GLU A 201 -17.58 -14.94 -2.19
CA GLU A 201 -16.93 -16.03 -2.90
C GLU A 201 -15.42 -15.82 -2.87
N LEU A 202 -14.71 -16.80 -2.29
CA LEU A 202 -13.29 -16.99 -2.54
C LEU A 202 -13.13 -17.72 -3.88
N SER A 203 -12.00 -17.50 -4.55
CA SER A 203 -11.70 -18.27 -5.75
C SER A 203 -11.37 -19.71 -5.36
N GLU A 204 -11.81 -20.69 -6.17
CA GLU A 204 -11.52 -22.12 -5.97
C GLU A 204 -10.02 -22.46 -6.07
N THR A 205 -9.20 -21.51 -6.53
CA THR A 205 -7.75 -21.65 -6.70
C THR A 205 -6.92 -21.08 -5.55
N VAL A 206 -7.57 -20.53 -4.51
CA VAL A 206 -6.93 -19.99 -3.29
C VAL A 206 -6.83 -21.04 -2.19
#